data_AF-A0A1G5CML4-F1
#
_entry.id   AF-A0A1G5CML4-F1
#
_cell.length_a   1.000
_cell.length_b   1.000
_cell.length_c   1.000
_cell.angle_alpha   90.00
_cell.angle_beta   90.00
_cell.angle_gamma   90.00
#
_symmetry.space_group_name_H-M   'P 1'
#
loop_
_entity.id
_entity.type
_entity.pdbx_description
1 polymer ?
#
loop_
_entity_poly.entity_id
_entity_poly.type
_entity_poly.pdbx_seq_one_letter_code
_entity_poly.pdbx_strand_id
1 'polypeptide(L)'
;MYLTDLFKYKKMVKEMIVDLPDLNEVKDGVYEGFCDAILVKARIKTTIKDHKIENVELLQHVHEHGEAAEQMIDWINNEKSFDVGMVSGASNSCKVMLKAIENSLKNAVSA
;
A
#
# COMPACT_ATOMS: atom_id res chain seq x y z
N MET A 1 26.00 9.35 -5.64
CA MET A 1 24.64 9.72 -5.20
C MET A 1 23.75 8.48 -5.10
N TYR A 2 23.61 7.68 -6.18
CA TYR A 2 22.79 6.46 -6.21
C TYR A 2 23.00 5.44 -5.06
N LEU A 3 24.25 5.12 -4.71
CA LEU A 3 24.56 4.19 -3.61
C LEU A 3 23.95 4.64 -2.27
N THR A 4 24.03 5.94 -1.97
CA THR A 4 23.50 6.51 -0.72
C THR A 4 21.98 6.39 -0.68
N ASP A 5 21.31 6.64 -1.80
CA ASP A 5 19.85 6.55 -1.91
C ASP A 5 19.37 5.10 -1.84
N LEU A 6 20.12 4.15 -2.41
CA LEU A 6 19.86 2.71 -2.29
C LEU A 6 19.97 2.21 -0.85
N PHE A 7 20.99 2.64 -0.10
CA PHE A 7 21.13 2.28 1.32
C PHE A 7 19.99 2.87 2.15
N LYS A 8 19.64 4.13 1.92
CA LYS A 8 18.50 4.79 2.59
C LYS A 8 17.19 4.10 2.28
N TYR A 9 16.91 3.79 1.01
CA TYR A 9 15.72 3.05 0.59
C TYR A 9 15.64 1.69 1.27
N LYS A 10 16.71 0.88 1.19
CA LYS A 10 16.74 -0.45 1.82
C LYS A 10 16.50 -0.36 3.33
N LYS A 11 17.08 0.64 3.99
CA LYS A 11 16.85 0.87 5.42
C LYS A 11 15.39 1.25 5.69
N MET A 12 14.85 2.22 4.95
CA MET A 12 13.48 2.70 5.11
C MET A 12 12.45 1.59 4.90
N VAL A 13 12.59 0.77 3.85
CA VAL A 13 11.68 -0.36 3.61
C VAL A 13 11.86 -1.48 4.64
N LYS A 14 13.08 -1.69 5.15
CA LYS A 14 13.33 -2.67 6.22
C LYS A 14 12.67 -2.26 7.54
N GLU A 15 12.69 -0.98 7.85
CA GLU A 15 12.08 -0.40 9.06
C GLU A 15 10.58 -0.07 8.87
N MET A 16 10.07 -0.17 7.64
CA MET A 16 8.67 0.08 7.30
C MET A 16 7.79 -1.04 7.86
N ILE A 17 7.00 -0.69 8.87
CA ILE A 17 5.95 -1.53 9.43
C ILE A 17 4.62 -1.11 8.78
N VAL A 18 3.89 -2.10 8.27
CA VAL A 18 2.53 -1.92 7.75
C VAL A 18 1.56 -2.32 8.85
N ASP A 19 0.67 -1.42 9.19
CA ASP A 19 -0.34 -1.62 10.25
C ASP A 19 -1.70 -1.13 9.73
N LEU A 20 -2.47 -2.06 9.18
CA LEU A 20 -3.76 -1.76 8.57
C LEU A 20 -4.83 -1.61 9.67
N PRO A 21 -5.62 -0.51 9.66
CA PRO A 21 -6.69 -0.33 10.62
C PRO A 21 -7.82 -1.35 10.39
N ASP A 22 -8.60 -1.60 11.44
CA ASP A 22 -9.79 -2.45 11.34
C ASP A 22 -10.82 -1.78 10.42
N LEU A 23 -11.27 -2.51 9.39
CA LEU A 23 -12.27 -2.03 8.44
C LEU A 23 -13.62 -1.72 9.11
N ASN A 24 -13.91 -2.31 10.27
CA ASN A 24 -15.11 -1.96 11.06
C ASN A 24 -15.06 -0.53 11.62
N GLU A 25 -13.86 0.04 11.80
CA GLU A 25 -13.67 1.42 12.24
C GLU A 25 -13.63 2.40 11.06
N VAL A 26 -13.55 1.88 9.84
CA VAL A 26 -13.49 2.67 8.61
C VAL A 26 -14.90 2.93 8.10
N LYS A 27 -15.23 4.21 7.91
CA LYS A 27 -16.49 4.62 7.28
C LYS A 27 -16.48 4.35 5.78
N ASP A 28 -17.67 4.24 5.23
CA ASP A 28 -17.87 4.16 3.79
C ASP A 28 -17.40 5.45 3.11
N GLY A 29 -16.62 5.29 2.04
CA GLY A 29 -16.00 6.43 1.38
C GLY A 29 -14.90 6.03 0.41
N VAL A 30 -14.35 7.06 -0.23
CA VAL A 30 -13.23 6.94 -1.16
C VAL A 30 -12.06 7.69 -0.55
N TYR A 31 -10.95 6.99 -0.38
CA TYR A 31 -9.77 7.49 0.29
C TYR A 31 -8.57 7.37 -0.62
N GLU A 32 -7.64 8.30 -0.51
CA GLU A 32 -6.36 8.23 -1.19
C GLU A 32 -5.22 8.16 -0.18
N GLY A 33 -4.26 7.30 -0.48
CA GLY A 33 -3.05 7.15 0.30
C GLY A 33 -1.82 7.14 -0.59
N PHE A 34 -0.72 7.63 -0.05
CA PHE A 34 0.54 7.76 -0.75
C PHE A 34 1.69 7.31 0.15
N CYS A 35 2.69 6.66 -0.45
CA CYS A 35 3.93 6.29 0.21
C CYS A 35 5.12 6.56 -0.72
N ASP A 36 6.15 7.23 -0.21
CA ASP A 36 7.40 7.53 -0.91
C ASP A 36 8.57 6.90 -0.16
N ALA A 37 9.16 5.85 -0.74
CA ALA A 37 10.35 5.20 -0.21
C ALA A 37 11.61 5.57 -1.01
N ILE A 38 11.72 6.79 -1.51
CA ILE A 38 12.87 7.31 -2.29
C ILE A 38 12.93 6.70 -3.70
N LEU A 39 13.25 5.41 -3.80
CA LEU A 39 13.38 4.68 -5.07
C LEU A 39 12.07 4.08 -5.56
N VAL A 40 11.14 3.81 -4.63
CA VAL A 40 9.82 3.27 -4.96
C VAL A 40 8.75 4.15 -4.34
N LYS A 41 7.73 4.48 -5.11
CA LYS A 41 6.60 5.30 -4.65
C LYS A 41 5.30 4.68 -5.11
N ALA A 42 4.27 4.73 -4.29
CA ALA A 42 2.94 4.25 -4.64
C ALA A 42 1.87 5.24 -4.18
N ARG A 43 0.89 5.51 -5.05
CA ARG A 43 -0.35 6.23 -4.75
C ARG A 43 -1.51 5.31 -5.07
N ILE A 44 -2.37 5.08 -4.07
CA ILE A 44 -3.49 4.16 -4.16
C ILE A 44 -4.74 4.86 -3.70
N LYS A 45 -5.85 4.54 -4.37
CA LYS A 45 -7.19 4.97 -4.02
C LYS A 45 -8.00 3.77 -3.58
N THR A 46 -8.51 3.82 -2.37
CA THR A 46 -9.27 2.73 -1.75
C THR A 46 -10.70 3.18 -1.54
N THR A 47 -11.65 2.38 -2.04
CA THR A 47 -13.09 2.57 -1.83
C THR A 47 -13.57 1.56 -0.82
N ILE A 48 -14.13 2.04 0.28
CA ILE A 48 -14.74 1.23 1.33
C ILE A 48 -16.25 1.41 1.29
N LYS A 49 -16.98 0.30 1.39
CA LYS A 49 -18.43 0.27 1.44
C LYS A 49 -18.89 -0.88 2.33
N ASP A 50 -19.88 -0.63 3.18
CA ASP A 50 -20.39 -1.58 4.16
C ASP A 50 -19.27 -2.25 4.97
N HIS A 51 -18.27 -1.47 5.41
CA HIS A 51 -17.06 -1.93 6.11
C HIS A 51 -16.22 -2.98 5.33
N LYS A 52 -16.32 -2.98 4.01
CA LYS A 52 -15.58 -3.89 3.12
C LYS A 52 -14.86 -3.12 2.02
N ILE A 53 -13.83 -3.77 1.47
CA ILE A 53 -13.12 -3.25 0.31
C ILE A 53 -14.03 -3.39 -0.91
N GLU A 54 -14.50 -2.27 -1.46
CA GLU A 54 -15.26 -2.27 -2.70
C GLU A 54 -14.31 -2.30 -3.89
N ASN A 55 -13.30 -1.43 -3.87
CA ASN A 55 -12.33 -1.30 -4.96
C ASN A 55 -11.02 -0.68 -4.47
N VAL A 56 -9.90 -1.11 -5.05
CA VAL A 56 -8.57 -0.54 -4.86
C VAL A 56 -8.01 -0.21 -6.24
N GLU A 57 -7.60 1.03 -6.43
CA GLU A 57 -7.08 1.54 -7.69
C GLU A 57 -5.67 2.06 -7.50
N LEU A 58 -4.76 1.64 -8.37
CA LEU A 58 -3.39 2.14 -8.42
C LEU A 58 -3.35 3.42 -9.25
N LEU A 59 -3.20 4.56 -8.59
CA LEU A 59 -3.10 5.86 -9.26
C LEU A 59 -1.69 6.15 -9.78
N GLN A 60 -0.67 5.72 -9.04
CA GLN A 60 0.72 5.91 -9.41
C GLN A 60 1.59 4.83 -8.80
N HIS A 61 2.53 4.31 -9.58
CA HIS A 61 3.59 3.44 -9.10
C HIS A 61 4.89 3.84 -9.79
N VAL A 62 5.87 4.26 -8.99
CA VAL A 62 7.23 4.52 -9.44
C VAL A 62 8.07 3.36 -8.95
N HIS A 63 8.64 2.59 -9.87
CA HIS A 63 9.53 1.48 -9.58
C HIS A 63 10.55 1.29 -10.69
N GLU A 64 11.65 0.57 -10.39
CA GLU A 64 12.59 0.11 -11.42
C GLU A 64 12.26 -1.32 -11.91
N HIS A 65 12.05 -2.27 -10.99
CA HIS A 65 11.73 -3.68 -11.30
C HIS A 65 10.51 -4.22 -10.53
N GLY A 66 9.65 -3.33 -10.04
CA GLY A 66 8.58 -3.63 -9.10
C GLY A 66 7.20 -3.89 -9.70
N GLU A 67 7.05 -3.91 -11.03
CA GLU A 67 5.76 -4.00 -11.74
C GLU A 67 4.89 -5.19 -11.31
N ALA A 68 5.53 -6.30 -10.92
CA ALA A 68 4.82 -7.47 -10.39
C ALA A 68 3.97 -7.16 -9.14
N ALA A 69 4.27 -6.09 -8.41
CA ALA A 69 3.48 -5.63 -7.28
C ALA A 69 2.09 -5.12 -7.71
N GLU A 70 1.87 -4.77 -8.97
CA GLU A 70 0.56 -4.29 -9.45
C GLU A 70 -0.48 -5.41 -9.45
N GLN A 71 -0.08 -6.66 -9.70
CA GLN A 71 -0.95 -7.84 -9.59
C GLN A 71 -1.52 -8.02 -8.18
N MET A 72 -0.88 -7.42 -7.17
CA MET A 72 -1.40 -7.38 -5.81
C MET A 72 -2.72 -6.62 -5.74
N ILE A 73 -2.88 -5.55 -6.50
CA ILE A 73 -4.10 -4.72 -6.50
C ILE A 73 -5.25 -5.53 -7.09
N ASP A 74 -4.99 -6.26 -8.18
CA ASP A 74 -5.97 -7.18 -8.76
C ASP A 74 -6.35 -8.29 -7.78
N TRP A 75 -5.36 -8.86 -7.07
CA TRP A 75 -5.61 -9.86 -6.04
C TRP A 75 -6.46 -9.32 -4.89
N ILE A 76 -6.15 -8.12 -4.37
CA ILE A 76 -6.95 -7.47 -3.32
C ILE A 76 -8.39 -7.23 -3.82
N ASN A 77 -8.55 -6.80 -5.07
CA ASN A 77 -9.86 -6.56 -5.65
C ASN A 77 -10.69 -7.83 -5.85
N ASN A 78 -10.05 -8.98 -6.05
CA ASN A 78 -10.71 -10.29 -6.18
C ASN A 78 -11.03 -10.89 -4.81
N GLU A 79 -10.05 -10.96 -3.91
CA GLU A 79 -10.19 -11.59 -2.59
C GLU A 79 -10.88 -10.68 -1.56
N LYS A 80 -10.96 -9.38 -1.83
CA LYS A 80 -11.44 -8.35 -0.89
C LYS A 80 -10.74 -8.42 0.46
N SER A 81 -9.46 -8.75 0.43
CA SER A 81 -8.62 -8.91 1.61
C SER A 81 -7.28 -8.21 1.40
N PHE A 82 -6.76 -7.62 2.48
CA PHE A 82 -5.38 -7.14 2.53
C PHE A 82 -4.42 -8.20 3.08
N ASP A 83 -4.91 -9.40 3.38
CA ASP A 83 -4.13 -10.55 3.84
C ASP A 83 -3.37 -11.21 2.69
N VAL A 84 -2.59 -10.41 1.96
CA VAL A 84 -1.50 -10.94 1.14
C VAL A 84 -0.56 -11.64 2.11
N GLY A 85 -0.72 -12.96 2.27
CA GLY A 85 -0.13 -13.82 3.31
C GLY A 85 1.40 -13.94 3.32
N MET A 86 2.12 -12.87 3.02
CA MET A 86 3.52 -12.86 2.68
C MET A 86 4.17 -11.51 3.02
N VAL A 87 3.70 -10.69 3.98
CA VAL A 87 4.42 -9.43 4.35
C VAL A 87 5.90 -9.70 4.73
N SER A 88 6.20 -10.93 5.15
CA SER A 88 7.56 -11.47 5.37
C SER A 88 8.37 -11.72 4.08
N GLY A 89 7.73 -12.11 2.97
CA GLY A 89 8.36 -12.37 1.66
C GLY A 89 7.98 -11.39 0.54
N ALA A 90 7.13 -10.41 0.85
CA ALA A 90 6.64 -9.38 -0.05
C ALA A 90 7.83 -8.56 -0.50
N SER A 91 7.98 -8.43 -1.81
CA SER A 91 9.01 -7.59 -2.41
C SER A 91 8.87 -6.15 -1.89
N ASN A 92 9.96 -5.38 -1.93
CA ASN A 92 9.98 -4.02 -1.38
C ASN A 92 8.84 -3.15 -1.92
N SER A 93 8.46 -3.32 -3.19
CA SER A 93 7.33 -2.60 -3.81
C SER A 93 5.96 -2.96 -3.20
N CYS A 94 5.70 -4.23 -2.89
CA CYS A 94 4.49 -4.65 -2.19
C CYS A 94 4.35 -3.96 -0.82
N LYS A 95 5.47 -3.81 -0.08
CA LYS A 95 5.46 -3.09 1.21
C LYS A 95 5.10 -1.61 1.03
N VAL A 96 5.64 -0.95 0.01
CA VAL A 96 5.32 0.46 -0.28
C VAL A 96 3.84 0.62 -0.67
N MET A 97 3.30 -0.29 -1.47
CA MET A 97 1.87 -0.28 -1.83
C MET A 97 0.97 -0.52 -0.61
N LEU A 98 1.27 -1.53 0.20
CA LEU A 98 0.56 -1.79 1.45
C LEU A 98 0.60 -0.57 2.38
N LYS A 99 1.74 0.11 2.45
CA LYS A 99 1.87 1.33 3.25
C LYS A 99 1.03 2.48 2.69
N ALA A 100 0.92 2.59 1.37
CA ALA A 100 0.01 3.55 0.75
C ALA A 100 -1.46 3.22 1.04
N ILE A 101 -1.86 1.94 1.00
CA ILE A 101 -3.20 1.49 1.41
C ILE A 101 -3.47 1.82 2.88
N GLU A 102 -2.54 1.51 3.77
CA GLU A 102 -2.64 1.88 5.19
C GLU A 102 -2.87 3.38 5.36
N ASN A 103 -2.08 4.21 4.69
CA ASN A 103 -2.23 5.66 4.76
C ASN A 103 -3.61 6.11 4.24
N SER A 104 -4.13 5.45 3.20
CA SER A 104 -5.48 5.68 2.69
C SER A 104 -6.53 5.39 3.75
N LEU A 105 -6.43 4.25 4.45
CA LEU A 105 -7.40 3.85 5.46
C LEU A 105 -7.27 4.65 6.76
N LYS A 106 -6.06 5.10 7.13
CA LYS A 106 -5.87 5.99 8.29
C LYS A 106 -6.51 7.35 8.09
N ASN A 107 -6.51 7.86 6.86
CA ASN A 107 -7.28 9.05 6.49
C ASN A 107 -8.79 8.82 6.62
N ALA A 108 -9.25 7.58 6.50
CA ALA A 108 -10.66 7.23 6.66
C ALA A 108 -11.13 7.22 8.11
N VAL A 109 -10.29 6.79 9.04
CA VAL A 109 -10.59 6.79 10.48
C VAL A 109 -10.51 8.19 11.09
N SER A 110 -9.71 9.08 10.49
CA SER A 110 -9.46 10.44 10.98
C SER A 110 -10.48 11.49 10.47
N ALA A 111 -11.50 11.08 9.70
CA ALA A 111 -12.52 11.92 9.07
C ALA A 111 -13.93 11.67 9.63
#